data_AF-A0A942EJY2-F1
#
_entry.id   AF-A0A942EJY2-F1
#
_cell.length_a   1.000
_cell.length_b   1.000
_cell.length_c   1.000
_cell.angle_alpha   90.00
_cell.angle_beta   90.00
_cell.angle_gamma   90.00
#
_symmetry.space_group_name_H-M   'P 1'
#
loop_
_entity.id
_entity.type
_entity.pdbx_description
1 polymer ?
#
loop_
_entity_poly.entity_id
_entity_poly.type
_entity_poly.pdbx_seq_one_letter_code
_entity_poly.pdbx_strand_id
1 'polypeptide(L)'
;MLILRDYVVSASSDIYAGGGNNGDNPSNLGVSDFSLVASTLDTNNAMKFIAGEEGSLKFGTGPIRPSYFMLSSTELQPDFDGLTGAGFLSVMNYSSTISALYSEYGNVFNTRILTSSEAPVARSASAASRDVYYNTVCGKQAVTHISQDGDSMQLLYRGPEYSGMLMQNATLAVRFPQSQLITQDTAIRNLLCTRAGNNGGV
;
A
#
# COMPACT_ATOMS: atom_id res chain seq x y z
N MET A 1 -4.07 11.61 -8.75
CA MET A 1 -4.18 10.26 -8.15
C MET A 1 -3.66 10.29 -6.70
N LEU A 2 -4.14 11.23 -5.87
CA LEU A 2 -3.76 11.34 -4.45
C LEU A 2 -4.87 10.76 -3.53
N ILE A 3 -6.12 10.93 -3.94
CA ILE A 3 -7.31 10.48 -3.20
C ILE A 3 -7.33 8.96 -2.98
N LEU A 4 -6.89 8.17 -3.97
CA LEU A 4 -6.93 6.71 -3.88
C LEU A 4 -5.96 6.18 -2.82
N ARG A 5 -4.74 6.74 -2.76
CA ARG A 5 -3.74 6.39 -1.77
C ARG A 5 -4.27 6.65 -0.37
N ASP A 6 -4.80 7.85 -0.11
CA ASP A 6 -5.25 8.24 1.22
C ASP A 6 -6.44 7.38 1.69
N TYR A 7 -7.33 7.01 0.76
CA TYR A 7 -8.43 6.07 1.03
C TYR A 7 -7.92 4.66 1.38
N VAL A 8 -6.93 4.14 0.66
CA VAL A 8 -6.36 2.81 0.91
C VAL A 8 -5.61 2.78 2.25
N VAL A 9 -4.83 3.80 2.55
CA VAL A 9 -4.05 3.90 3.80
C VAL A 9 -4.98 3.98 5.01
N SER A 10 -6.05 4.77 4.92
CA SER A 10 -7.01 4.94 6.02
C SER A 10 -7.90 3.73 6.27
N ALA A 11 -8.20 2.94 5.23
CA ALA A 11 -8.99 1.70 5.37
C ALA A 11 -8.16 0.50 5.85
N SER A 12 -6.83 0.58 5.72
CA SER A 12 -5.90 -0.49 6.05
C SER A 12 -5.66 -0.60 7.56
N SER A 13 -5.46 -1.82 8.06
CA SER A 13 -5.05 -2.02 9.46
C SER A 13 -3.54 -1.85 9.63
N ASP A 14 -3.15 -1.25 10.74
CA ASP A 14 -1.77 -0.92 11.05
C ASP A 14 -1.05 -2.06 11.78
N ILE A 15 0.20 -2.32 11.39
CA ILE A 15 1.18 -3.16 12.07
C ILE A 15 2.38 -2.27 12.35
N TYR A 16 2.76 -2.14 13.63
CA TYR A 16 3.91 -1.34 14.02
C TYR A 16 5.17 -2.20 13.89
N ALA A 17 6.18 -1.68 13.19
CA ALA A 17 7.48 -2.31 13.13
C ALA A 17 8.07 -2.43 14.54
N GLY A 18 8.57 -3.62 14.85
CA GLY A 18 9.25 -3.94 16.10
C GLY A 18 10.55 -4.73 15.89
N GLY A 19 10.90 -5.05 14.64
CA GLY A 19 12.12 -5.78 14.29
C GLY A 19 13.39 -4.92 14.26
N GLY A 20 13.26 -3.61 14.52
CA GLY A 20 14.37 -2.66 14.57
C GLY A 20 15.02 -2.54 15.94
N ASN A 21 16.15 -1.84 15.98
CA ASN A 21 16.96 -1.62 17.20
C ASN A 21 17.04 -0.13 17.60
N ASN A 22 16.28 0.75 16.95
CA ASN A 22 16.34 2.20 17.22
C ASN A 22 15.57 2.65 18.48
N GLY A 23 14.93 1.73 19.21
CA GLY A 23 14.25 2.00 20.48
C GLY A 23 13.00 2.87 20.38
N ASP A 24 12.45 3.09 19.19
CA ASP A 24 11.24 3.87 18.95
C ASP A 24 10.01 2.95 18.76
N ASN A 25 8.81 3.52 18.82
CA ASN A 25 7.56 2.82 18.56
C ASN A 25 6.67 3.66 17.63
N PRO A 26 6.49 3.28 16.35
CA PRO A 26 7.07 2.11 15.68
C PRO A 26 8.60 2.22 15.49
N SER A 27 9.30 1.08 15.52
CA SER A 27 10.76 1.02 15.35
C SER A 27 11.18 1.20 13.90
N ASN A 28 12.50 1.19 13.64
CA ASN A 28 13.00 1.00 12.28
C ASN A 28 12.65 -0.39 11.75
N LEU A 29 12.67 -0.55 10.42
CA LEU A 29 12.36 -1.81 9.78
C LEU A 29 13.38 -2.90 10.13
N GLY A 30 12.89 -4.09 10.46
CA GLY A 30 13.63 -5.33 10.52
C GLY A 30 13.02 -6.40 9.60
N VAL A 31 13.81 -7.41 9.25
CA VAL A 31 13.35 -8.51 8.36
C VAL A 31 12.20 -9.33 8.96
N SER A 32 12.07 -9.36 10.29
CA SER A 32 10.95 -9.99 11.00
C SER A 32 9.62 -9.28 10.71
N ASP A 33 9.63 -7.97 10.51
CA ASP A 33 8.41 -7.19 10.26
C ASP A 33 7.78 -7.59 8.91
N PHE A 34 8.60 -7.79 7.87
CA PHE A 34 8.14 -8.28 6.57
C PHE A 34 7.53 -9.68 6.67
N SER A 35 8.12 -10.55 7.50
CA SER A 35 7.60 -11.90 7.72
C SER A 35 6.27 -11.87 8.49
N LEU A 36 6.13 -10.96 9.44
CA LEU A 36 4.88 -10.74 10.19
C LEU A 36 3.76 -10.24 9.27
N VAL A 37 4.05 -9.26 8.41
CA VAL A 37 3.06 -8.75 7.46
C VAL A 37 2.66 -9.83 6.45
N ALA A 38 3.63 -10.56 5.89
CA ALA A 38 3.36 -11.63 4.94
C ALA A 38 2.52 -12.75 5.57
N SER A 39 2.86 -13.22 6.76
CA SER A 39 2.07 -14.24 7.47
C SER A 39 0.68 -13.76 7.88
N THR A 40 0.52 -12.48 8.20
CA THR A 40 -0.80 -11.88 8.46
C THR A 40 -1.66 -11.89 7.20
N LEU A 41 -1.10 -11.52 6.05
CA LEU A 41 -1.81 -11.53 4.76
C LEU A 41 -2.12 -12.95 4.30
N ASP A 42 -1.20 -13.90 4.48
CA ASP A 42 -1.44 -15.33 4.19
C ASP A 42 -2.57 -15.88 5.10
N THR A 43 -2.62 -15.50 6.38
CA THR A 43 -3.72 -15.87 7.31
C THR A 43 -5.07 -15.30 6.86
N ASN A 44 -5.06 -14.12 6.23
CA ASN A 44 -6.24 -13.48 5.67
C ASN A 44 -6.60 -13.98 4.26
N ASN A 45 -5.99 -15.08 3.79
CA ASN A 45 -6.16 -15.65 2.46
C ASN A 45 -5.89 -14.66 1.32
N ALA A 46 -4.94 -13.73 1.51
CA ALA A 46 -4.63 -12.74 0.50
C ALA A 46 -3.82 -13.33 -0.67
N MET A 47 -4.21 -13.00 -1.90
CA MET A 47 -3.52 -13.47 -3.10
C MET A 47 -2.27 -12.65 -3.40
N LYS A 48 -1.18 -13.33 -3.75
CA LYS A 48 0.09 -12.72 -4.16
C LYS A 48 -0.02 -12.22 -5.61
N PHE A 49 0.71 -11.14 -5.94
CA PHE A 49 0.65 -10.53 -7.26
C PHE A 49 1.48 -11.28 -8.29
N ILE A 50 2.68 -11.69 -7.88
CA ILE A 50 3.69 -12.28 -8.74
C ILE A 50 4.04 -13.68 -8.21
N ALA A 51 4.21 -14.62 -9.14
CA ALA A 51 4.74 -15.96 -8.84
C ALA A 51 6.24 -15.91 -8.56
N GLY A 52 6.76 -16.91 -7.87
CA GLY A 52 8.20 -16.98 -7.59
C GLY A 52 9.02 -17.12 -8.87
N GLU A 53 10.23 -16.56 -8.85
CA GLU A 53 11.22 -16.74 -9.89
C GLU A 53 12.34 -17.65 -9.39
N GLU A 54 12.68 -18.65 -10.20
CA GLU A 54 13.77 -19.56 -9.89
C GLU A 54 15.13 -18.88 -10.05
N GLY A 55 16.10 -19.35 -9.26
CA GLY A 55 17.49 -18.90 -9.37
C GLY A 55 18.08 -19.37 -10.70
N SER A 56 18.75 -18.47 -11.41
CA SER A 56 19.55 -18.81 -12.60
C SER A 56 21.04 -18.73 -12.28
N LEU A 57 21.85 -19.39 -13.10
CA LEU A 57 23.32 -19.36 -12.97
C LEU A 57 23.87 -18.04 -13.51
N LYS A 58 23.65 -16.96 -12.76
CA LYS A 58 24.26 -15.64 -12.96
C LYS A 58 24.95 -15.22 -11.66
N PHE A 59 26.06 -14.49 -11.79
CA PHE A 59 26.83 -14.05 -10.62
C PHE A 59 26.02 -13.03 -9.81
N GLY A 60 25.90 -13.27 -8.49
CA GLY A 60 25.24 -12.34 -7.58
C GLY A 60 23.71 -12.34 -7.63
N THR A 61 23.08 -13.25 -8.37
CA THR A 61 21.61 -13.32 -8.44
C THR A 61 20.99 -14.31 -7.46
N GLY A 62 19.79 -14.02 -6.98
CA GLY A 62 19.02 -14.90 -6.09
C GLY A 62 17.62 -15.21 -6.62
N PRO A 63 16.99 -16.31 -6.15
CA PRO A 63 15.58 -16.60 -6.42
C PRO A 63 14.68 -15.59 -5.69
N ILE A 64 13.51 -15.32 -6.26
CA ILE A 64 12.49 -14.43 -5.70
C ILE A 64 11.28 -15.27 -5.33
N ARG A 65 10.77 -15.10 -4.11
CA ARG A 65 9.56 -15.84 -3.67
C ARG A 65 8.30 -15.21 -4.24
N PRO A 66 7.18 -15.96 -4.35
CA PRO A 66 5.89 -15.36 -4.66
C PRO A 66 5.58 -14.22 -3.68
N SER A 67 5.15 -13.07 -4.19
CA SER A 67 5.22 -11.83 -3.42
C SER A 67 3.97 -10.94 -3.51
N TYR A 68 3.71 -10.24 -2.40
CA TYR A 68 2.85 -9.07 -2.32
C TYR A 68 3.58 -7.83 -2.82
N PHE A 69 2.84 -6.73 -3.04
CA PHE A 69 3.42 -5.42 -3.29
C PHE A 69 3.30 -4.52 -2.08
N MET A 70 4.36 -3.77 -1.82
CA MET A 70 4.44 -2.75 -0.79
C MET A 70 4.75 -1.41 -1.43
N LEU A 71 3.92 -0.40 -1.17
CA LEU A 71 4.25 0.98 -1.45
C LEU A 71 5.02 1.57 -0.27
N SER A 72 6.20 2.12 -0.53
CA SER A 72 7.09 2.72 0.47
C SER A 72 7.58 4.10 0.03
N SER A 73 7.99 4.92 0.99
CA SER A 73 8.68 6.18 0.70
C SER A 73 10.07 5.93 0.12
N THR A 74 10.50 6.80 -0.80
CA THR A 74 11.89 6.86 -1.27
C THR A 74 12.87 7.22 -0.15
N GLU A 75 12.41 7.88 0.92
CA GLU A 75 13.26 8.21 2.08
C GLU A 75 13.77 6.96 2.83
N LEU A 76 13.08 5.81 2.68
CA LEU A 76 13.45 4.54 3.29
C LEU A 76 14.42 3.69 2.46
N GLN A 77 14.84 4.15 1.26
CA GLN A 77 15.79 3.40 0.43
C GLN A 77 17.09 3.03 1.16
N PRO A 78 17.74 3.92 1.92
CA PRO A 78 18.93 3.55 2.70
C PRO A 78 18.63 2.53 3.80
N ASP A 79 17.43 2.53 4.37
CA ASP A 79 17.02 1.57 5.38
C ASP A 79 16.82 0.17 4.76
N PHE A 80 16.32 0.09 3.53
CA PHE A 80 16.27 -1.18 2.78
C PHE A 80 17.66 -1.69 2.41
N ASP A 81 18.57 -0.82 1.98
CA ASP A 81 19.95 -1.20 1.72
C ASP A 81 20.64 -1.75 2.97
N GLY A 82 20.32 -1.19 4.14
CA GLY A 82 20.77 -1.69 5.45
C GLY A 82 20.30 -3.11 5.78
N LEU A 83 19.27 -3.63 5.10
CA LEU A 83 18.79 -5.01 5.23
C LEU A 83 19.47 -5.98 4.25
N THR A 84 20.40 -5.49 3.43
CA THR A 84 21.22 -6.33 2.55
C THR A 84 21.99 -7.35 3.38
N GLY A 85 21.93 -8.63 3.00
CA GLY A 85 22.52 -9.74 3.75
C GLY A 85 21.63 -10.32 4.85
N ALA A 86 20.59 -9.60 5.30
CA ALA A 86 19.58 -10.12 6.23
C ALA A 86 18.34 -10.69 5.52
N GLY A 87 18.11 -10.31 4.25
CA GLY A 87 16.99 -10.82 3.46
C GLY A 87 16.54 -9.92 2.31
N PHE A 88 17.05 -8.67 2.23
CA PHE A 88 16.81 -7.79 1.09
C PHE A 88 17.61 -8.24 -0.13
N LEU A 89 16.93 -8.29 -1.27
CA LEU A 89 17.49 -8.54 -2.59
C LEU A 89 17.12 -7.36 -3.50
N SER A 90 18.11 -6.58 -3.93
CA SER A 90 17.92 -5.50 -4.91
C SER A 90 17.47 -6.08 -6.26
N VAL A 91 16.70 -5.29 -7.03
CA VAL A 91 16.28 -5.65 -8.40
C VAL A 91 17.46 -6.01 -9.29
N MET A 92 18.62 -5.38 -9.09
CA MET A 92 19.83 -5.68 -9.87
C MET A 92 20.35 -7.11 -9.66
N ASN A 93 20.00 -7.73 -8.53
CA ASN A 93 20.38 -9.09 -8.16
C ASN A 93 19.25 -10.09 -8.45
N TYR A 94 18.25 -9.70 -9.22
CA TYR A 94 17.23 -10.63 -9.68
C TYR A 94 17.80 -11.56 -10.77
N SER A 95 17.35 -12.81 -10.74
CA SER A 95 17.64 -13.81 -11.77
C SER A 95 17.20 -13.34 -13.17
N SER A 96 16.03 -12.69 -13.23
CA SER A 96 15.46 -12.04 -14.41
C SER A 96 14.85 -10.71 -14.02
N THR A 97 15.01 -9.69 -14.86
CA THR A 97 14.40 -8.36 -14.65
C THR A 97 13.12 -8.16 -15.47
N ILE A 98 12.68 -9.18 -16.21
CA ILE A 98 11.52 -9.07 -17.12
C ILE A 98 10.23 -8.78 -16.34
N SER A 99 10.09 -9.33 -15.12
CA SER A 99 8.92 -9.09 -14.26
C SER A 99 9.09 -7.89 -13.32
N ALA A 100 10.28 -7.27 -13.30
CA ALA A 100 10.56 -6.17 -12.38
C ALA A 100 9.89 -4.89 -12.88
N LEU A 101 9.21 -4.19 -11.97
CA LEU A 101 8.61 -2.90 -12.28
C LEU A 101 9.66 -1.78 -12.18
N TYR A 102 9.52 -0.72 -12.97
CA TYR A 102 10.46 0.41 -12.95
C TYR A 102 10.55 1.13 -11.59
N SER A 103 9.46 1.13 -10.83
CA SER A 103 9.41 1.70 -9.48
C SER A 103 9.83 0.72 -8.39
N GLU A 104 10.15 -0.53 -8.76
CA GLU A 104 10.59 -1.57 -7.83
C GLU A 104 12.02 -1.31 -7.38
N TYR A 105 12.21 -1.26 -6.06
CA TYR A 105 13.53 -1.07 -5.45
C TYR A 105 14.20 -2.42 -5.15
N GLY A 106 13.39 -3.41 -4.76
CA GLY A 106 13.84 -4.77 -4.49
C GLY A 106 12.77 -5.58 -3.79
N ASN A 107 13.18 -6.71 -3.22
CA ASN A 107 12.31 -7.65 -2.53
C ASN A 107 12.89 -8.01 -1.15
N VAL A 108 12.02 -8.13 -0.16
CA VAL A 108 12.34 -8.77 1.13
C VAL A 108 11.36 -9.93 1.30
N PHE A 109 11.88 -11.15 1.28
CA PHE A 109 11.09 -12.38 1.38
C PHE A 109 9.90 -12.44 0.40
N ASN A 110 8.67 -12.30 0.89
CA ASN A 110 7.42 -12.39 0.15
C ASN A 110 6.82 -11.01 -0.19
N THR A 111 7.64 -9.95 -0.17
CA THR A 111 7.18 -8.58 -0.37
C THR A 111 8.12 -7.82 -1.31
N ARG A 112 7.60 -7.44 -2.47
CA ARG A 112 8.27 -6.54 -3.43
C ARG A 112 7.99 -5.10 -3.10
N ILE A 113 9.02 -4.28 -3.10
CA ILE A 113 9.02 -2.91 -2.59
C ILE A 113 8.98 -1.96 -3.78
N LEU A 114 7.90 -1.19 -3.88
CA LEU A 114 7.75 -0.10 -4.84
C LEU A 114 7.97 1.21 -4.09
N THR A 115 8.97 1.99 -4.51
CA THR A 115 9.29 3.27 -3.84
C THR A 115 8.71 4.45 -4.60
N SER A 116 8.13 5.42 -3.88
CA SER A 116 7.62 6.67 -4.43
C SER A 116 7.79 7.83 -3.44
N SER A 117 8.03 9.04 -3.94
CA SER A 117 8.04 10.26 -3.11
C SER A 117 6.65 10.60 -2.57
N GLU A 118 5.60 10.12 -3.23
CA GLU A 118 4.20 10.33 -2.85
C GLU A 118 3.71 9.26 -1.85
N ALA A 119 4.60 8.51 -1.21
CA ALA A 119 4.19 7.58 -0.18
C ALA A 119 3.69 8.33 1.07
N PRO A 120 2.75 7.76 1.85
CA PRO A 120 2.20 8.44 3.00
C PRO A 120 3.21 8.47 4.15
N VAL A 121 3.44 9.66 4.70
CA VAL A 121 4.34 9.89 5.83
C VAL A 121 3.66 10.81 6.84
N ALA A 122 3.56 10.37 8.09
CA ALA A 122 3.16 11.22 9.21
C ALA A 122 4.42 11.80 9.85
N ARG A 123 4.60 13.12 9.71
CA ARG A 123 5.79 13.81 10.21
C ARG A 123 5.75 13.93 11.73
N SER A 124 6.89 13.68 12.39
CA SER A 124 7.07 13.74 13.85
C SER A 124 6.00 13.00 14.68
N ALA A 125 5.50 11.88 14.16
CA ALA A 125 4.38 11.14 14.77
C ALA A 125 4.80 9.99 15.70
N SER A 126 6.08 9.60 15.72
CA SER A 126 6.55 8.54 16.61
C SER A 126 6.65 9.00 18.07
N ALA A 127 6.81 8.05 19.00
CA ALA A 127 7.01 8.36 20.42
C ALA A 127 8.27 9.22 20.66
N ALA A 128 9.30 9.08 19.82
CA ALA A 128 10.50 9.90 19.83
C ALA A 128 10.44 11.11 18.86
N SER A 129 9.24 11.51 18.41
CA SER A 129 9.01 12.63 17.49
C SER A 129 9.71 12.50 16.13
N ARG A 130 9.89 11.26 15.66
CA ARG A 130 10.43 10.93 14.33
C ARG A 130 9.29 10.74 13.34
N ASP A 131 9.63 10.83 12.05
CA ASP A 131 8.69 10.59 10.97
C ASP A 131 8.29 9.12 10.90
N VAL A 132 6.98 8.88 10.77
CA VAL A 132 6.39 7.54 10.64
C VAL A 132 5.95 7.33 9.21
N TYR A 133 6.50 6.30 8.58
CA TYR A 133 6.27 5.95 7.19
C TYR A 133 5.25 4.83 7.10
N TYR A 134 4.24 5.02 6.25
CA TYR A 134 3.19 4.03 6.01
C TYR A 134 3.58 3.14 4.85
N ASN A 135 4.19 1.99 5.14
CA ASN A 135 4.54 1.02 4.11
C ASN A 135 3.33 0.12 3.84
N THR A 136 2.51 0.52 2.87
CA THR A 136 1.23 -0.14 2.60
C THR A 136 1.45 -1.38 1.76
N VAL A 137 1.19 -2.56 2.32
CA VAL A 137 1.26 -3.87 1.66
C VAL A 137 -0.15 -4.31 1.26
N CYS A 138 -0.33 -4.71 0.01
CA CYS A 138 -1.62 -5.17 -0.50
C CYS A 138 -1.55 -6.56 -1.14
N GLY A 139 -2.68 -7.27 -1.07
CA GLY A 139 -2.99 -8.44 -1.88
C GLY A 139 -3.63 -8.08 -3.21
N LYS A 140 -3.54 -8.99 -4.20
CA LYS A 140 -4.03 -8.77 -5.57
C LYS A 140 -5.53 -8.46 -5.64
N GLN A 141 -6.32 -9.06 -4.77
CA GLN A 141 -7.76 -8.94 -4.72
C GLN A 141 -8.25 -7.81 -3.79
N ALA A 142 -7.35 -7.01 -3.22
CA ALA A 142 -7.71 -6.01 -2.23
C ALA A 142 -8.27 -4.72 -2.85
N VAL A 143 -7.78 -4.34 -4.02
CA VAL A 143 -8.13 -3.12 -4.74
C VAL A 143 -8.57 -3.47 -6.15
N THR A 144 -9.72 -2.97 -6.56
CA THR A 144 -10.22 -3.09 -7.94
C THR A 144 -10.48 -1.71 -8.53
N HIS A 145 -10.36 -1.60 -9.84
CA HIS A 145 -10.78 -0.44 -10.59
C HIS A 145 -11.89 -0.87 -11.55
N ILE A 146 -13.08 -0.29 -11.38
CA ILE A 146 -14.23 -0.54 -12.25
C ILE A 146 -14.47 0.72 -13.07
N SER A 147 -14.43 0.59 -14.40
CA SER A 147 -14.83 1.65 -15.30
C SER A 147 -16.35 1.81 -15.25
N GLN A 148 -16.82 2.97 -14.79
CA GLN A 148 -18.22 3.33 -14.83
C GLN A 148 -18.53 3.98 -16.17
N ASP A 149 -18.55 3.16 -17.22
CA ASP A 149 -18.94 3.62 -18.56
C ASP A 149 -20.46 3.45 -18.74
N GLY A 150 -21.14 4.47 -19.26
CA GLY A 150 -22.55 4.41 -19.62
C GLY A 150 -23.60 4.95 -18.63
N ASP A 151 -23.21 5.48 -17.46
CA ASP A 151 -24.14 6.21 -16.57
C ASP A 151 -23.49 7.50 -16.06
N SER A 152 -24.24 8.60 -16.10
CA SER A 152 -23.78 9.91 -15.67
C SER A 152 -24.62 10.40 -14.50
N MET A 153 -24.06 11.33 -13.72
CA MET A 153 -24.84 11.97 -12.66
C MET A 153 -26.05 12.69 -13.28
N GLN A 154 -27.25 12.31 -12.87
CA GLN A 154 -28.49 12.95 -13.30
C GLN A 154 -29.18 13.59 -12.10
N LEU A 155 -29.53 14.86 -12.26
CA LEU A 155 -30.43 15.58 -11.36
C LEU A 155 -31.86 15.38 -11.88
N LEU A 156 -32.68 14.65 -11.15
CA LEU A 156 -34.08 14.45 -11.45
C LEU A 156 -34.88 15.49 -10.67
N TYR A 157 -35.54 16.39 -11.40
CA TYR A 157 -36.42 17.38 -10.82
C TYR A 157 -37.83 17.18 -11.32
N ARG A 158 -38.78 17.03 -10.39
CA ARG A 158 -40.22 17.11 -10.68
C ARG A 158 -40.75 18.41 -10.11
N GLY A 159 -41.18 19.29 -11.01
CA GLY A 159 -41.84 20.54 -10.65
C GLY A 159 -43.21 20.30 -9.97
N PRO A 160 -43.71 21.27 -9.19
CA PRO A 160 -45.01 21.16 -8.54
C PRO A 160 -46.13 21.07 -9.58
N GLU A 161 -47.00 20.06 -9.48
CA GLU A 161 -48.15 19.89 -10.38
C GLU A 161 -49.40 20.62 -9.85
N TYR A 162 -50.15 21.25 -10.77
CA TYR A 162 -51.40 21.98 -10.51
C TYR A 162 -52.58 21.03 -10.26
N SER A 163 -52.57 20.27 -9.16
CA SER A 163 -53.77 19.55 -8.72
C SER A 163 -53.86 19.46 -7.20
N GLY A 164 -54.61 20.40 -6.61
CA GLY A 164 -55.05 20.36 -5.20
C GLY A 164 -54.49 21.45 -4.28
N MET A 165 -55.32 21.91 -3.33
CA MET A 165 -55.10 23.06 -2.44
C MET A 165 -53.94 22.85 -1.45
N LEU A 166 -52.72 23.07 -1.94
CA LEU A 166 -51.44 23.43 -1.31
C LEU A 166 -50.37 22.70 -2.12
N MET A 167 -49.70 23.42 -3.03
CA MET A 167 -48.52 23.00 -3.80
C MET A 167 -47.35 22.64 -2.87
N GLN A 168 -47.50 21.61 -2.03
CA GLN A 168 -46.60 21.36 -0.91
C GLN A 168 -45.48 20.37 -1.24
N ASN A 169 -45.56 19.68 -2.38
CA ASN A 169 -44.66 18.58 -2.72
C ASN A 169 -43.92 18.87 -4.03
N ALA A 170 -42.66 19.31 -3.92
CA ALA A 170 -41.67 19.26 -5.00
C ALA A 170 -40.67 18.16 -4.68
N THR A 171 -40.18 17.44 -5.69
CA THR A 171 -39.21 16.35 -5.47
C THR A 171 -37.94 16.62 -6.26
N LEU A 172 -36.83 16.64 -5.54
CA LEU A 172 -35.48 16.66 -6.08
C LEU A 172 -34.83 15.32 -5.76
N ALA A 173 -34.28 14.66 -6.77
CA ALA A 173 -33.49 13.45 -6.61
C ALA A 173 -32.21 13.56 -7.42
N VAL A 174 -31.15 12.92 -6.94
CA VAL A 174 -29.89 12.76 -7.67
C VAL A 174 -29.64 11.27 -7.80
N ARG A 175 -29.28 10.82 -8.99
CA ARG A 175 -28.67 9.50 -9.18
C ARG A 175 -27.25 9.69 -9.69
N PHE A 176 -26.33 8.87 -9.19
CA PHE A 176 -24.97 8.79 -9.69
C PHE A 176 -24.48 7.34 -9.56
N PRO A 177 -23.65 6.87 -10.50
CA PRO A 177 -23.03 5.57 -10.36
C PRO A 177 -22.01 5.60 -9.22
N GLN A 178 -22.07 4.62 -8.32
CA GLN A 178 -21.06 4.41 -7.29
C GLN A 178 -20.37 3.07 -7.50
N SER A 179 -19.05 3.05 -7.34
CA SER A 179 -18.22 1.85 -7.39
C SER A 179 -17.40 1.77 -6.12
N GLN A 180 -17.31 0.58 -5.54
CA GLN A 180 -16.46 0.31 -4.39
C GLN A 180 -15.08 -0.07 -4.88
N LEU A 181 -14.07 0.68 -4.42
CA LEU A 181 -12.69 0.49 -4.80
C LEU A 181 -12.01 -0.65 -4.01
N ILE A 182 -12.28 -0.73 -2.71
CA ILE A 182 -11.71 -1.75 -1.82
C ILE A 182 -12.69 -2.91 -1.75
N THR A 183 -12.26 -4.07 -2.21
CA THR A 183 -13.04 -5.31 -2.20
C THR A 183 -12.75 -6.18 -0.99
N GLN A 184 -11.55 -6.02 -0.40
CA GLN A 184 -11.16 -6.72 0.82
C GLN A 184 -10.11 -5.91 1.58
N ASP A 185 -10.55 -5.24 2.66
CA ASP A 185 -9.71 -4.45 3.55
C ASP A 185 -8.72 -5.31 4.36
N THR A 186 -9.11 -6.54 4.73
CA THR A 186 -8.24 -7.48 5.46
C THR A 186 -7.01 -7.91 4.65
N ALA A 187 -7.02 -7.71 3.33
CA ALA A 187 -5.90 -7.99 2.44
C ALA A 187 -4.97 -6.78 2.25
N ILE A 188 -5.14 -5.73 3.06
CA ILE A 188 -4.29 -4.54 3.11
C ILE A 188 -3.75 -4.38 4.53
N ARG A 189 -2.45 -4.11 4.63
CA ARG A 189 -1.76 -3.84 5.90
C ARG A 189 -0.81 -2.69 5.74
N ASN A 190 -0.84 -1.74 6.68
CA ASN A 190 0.19 -0.71 6.77
C ASN A 190 1.26 -1.22 7.71
N LEU A 191 2.49 -1.37 7.23
CA LEU A 191 3.65 -1.56 8.09
C LEU A 191 4.23 -0.19 8.42
N LEU A 192 3.96 0.29 9.63
CA LEU A 192 4.43 1.58 10.09
C LEU A 192 5.84 1.42 10.64
N CYS A 193 6.76 2.28 10.20
CA CYS A 193 8.13 2.28 10.69
C CYS A 193 8.68 3.69 10.80
N THR A 194 9.76 3.83 11.55
CA THR A 194 10.63 5.01 11.53
C THR A 194 11.89 4.71 10.72
N ARG A 195 12.71 5.71 10.42
CA ARG A 195 14.04 5.47 9.83
C ARG A 195 15.01 4.95 10.89
N ALA A 196 15.99 4.15 10.47
CA ALA A 196 17.10 3.76 11.33
C ALA A 196 17.99 4.97 11.63
N GLY A 197 18.39 5.70 10.59
CA GLY A 197 19.20 6.92 10.70
C GLY A 197 18.37 8.16 11.05
N ASN A 198 18.91 9.02 11.92
CA ASN A 198 18.31 10.31 12.26
C ASN A 198 18.75 11.39 11.27
N ASN A 199 18.35 11.31 10.01
CA ASN A 199 18.48 12.46 9.12
C ASN A 199 17.26 13.36 9.34
N GLY A 200 17.37 14.22 10.36
CA GLY A 200 16.55 15.43 10.41
C GLY A 200 16.84 16.22 9.15
N GLY A 201 15.90 16.21 8.21
CA GLY A 201 15.91 17.16 7.11
C GLY A 201 15.73 18.55 7.71
N VAL A 202 16.75 19.39 7.51
CA VAL A 202 16.58 20.84 7.47
C VAL A 202 15.65 21.18 6.30
#